data_AF-A0A9D6ZM27-F1
#
_entry.id   AF-A0A9D6ZM27-F1
#
_cell.length_a   1.000
_cell.length_b   1.000
_cell.length_c   1.000
_cell.angle_alpha   90.00
_cell.angle_beta   90.00
_cell.angle_gamma   90.00
#
_symmetry.space_group_name_H-M   'P 1'
#
loop_
_entity.id
_entity.type
_entity.pdbx_description
1 polymer ?
#
loop_
_entity_poly.entity_id
_entity_poly.type
_entity_poly.pdbx_seq_one_letter_code
_entity_poly.pdbx_strand_id
1 'polypeptide(L)'
;MNARLHTCTQRGATLVELVMVIVILSVASVALMDQFVNASKSYQIDEQVQTATQLAQECAEHILATRRTQDYDTAIASNCDALPVVAGYATNVAPTACATSPPCTEITVTVTQGVTTRASVVFMLGDY
;
A
#
# COMPACT_ATOMS: atom_id res chain seq x y z
N MET A 1 -6.54 13.92 71.85
CA MET A 1 -6.10 13.63 70.47
C MET A 1 -6.95 14.48 69.54
N ASN A 2 -6.41 15.59 69.03
CA ASN A 2 -7.19 16.57 68.26
C ASN A 2 -7.00 16.32 66.76
N ALA A 3 -8.03 15.80 66.10
CA ALA A 3 -8.06 15.66 64.64
C ALA A 3 -8.32 17.03 64.02
N ARG A 4 -7.31 17.61 63.35
CA ARG A 4 -7.51 18.74 62.44
C ARG A 4 -8.04 18.22 61.11
N LEU A 5 -9.30 18.50 60.82
CA LEU A 5 -9.87 18.34 59.48
C LEU A 5 -9.22 19.35 58.54
N HIS A 6 -8.44 18.87 57.58
CA HIS A 6 -8.03 19.66 56.42
C HIS A 6 -9.25 19.84 55.52
N THR A 7 -9.88 21.01 55.59
CA THR A 7 -10.81 21.47 54.55
C THR A 7 -10.03 21.67 53.26
N CYS A 8 -10.17 20.73 52.32
CA CYS A 8 -9.76 20.95 50.94
C CYS A 8 -10.65 22.05 50.36
N THR A 9 -10.08 23.20 50.05
CA THR A 9 -10.78 24.30 49.40
C THR A 9 -11.14 23.87 47.98
N GLN A 10 -12.39 23.48 47.76
CA GLN A 10 -12.90 23.15 46.45
C GLN A 10 -13.05 24.46 45.64
N ARG A 11 -11.97 24.86 44.94
CA ARG A 11 -12.03 25.95 43.95
C ARG A 11 -12.81 25.44 42.74
N GLY A 12 -14.07 25.87 42.60
CA GLY A 12 -14.85 25.63 41.38
C GLY A 12 -14.23 26.36 40.20
N ALA A 13 -14.24 25.73 39.02
CA ALA A 13 -13.82 26.37 37.77
C ALA A 13 -14.76 27.55 37.47
N THR A 14 -14.20 28.69 37.07
CA THR A 14 -15.04 29.83 36.67
C THR A 14 -15.72 29.53 35.33
N LEU A 15 -16.88 30.14 35.07
CA LEU A 15 -17.59 29.96 33.80
C LEU A 15 -16.69 30.31 32.59
N VAL A 16 -15.87 31.36 32.73
CA VAL A 16 -14.92 31.80 31.70
C VAL A 16 -13.79 30.79 31.51
N GLU A 17 -13.27 30.21 32.59
CA GLU A 17 -12.23 29.18 32.54
C GLU A 17 -12.72 27.91 31.83
N LEU A 18 -13.94 27.45 32.13
CA LEU A 18 -14.55 26.31 31.45
C LEU A 18 -14.77 26.60 29.95
N VAL A 19 -15.21 27.81 29.60
CA VAL A 19 -15.37 28.23 28.19
C VAL A 19 -14.03 28.27 27.47
N MET A 20 -12.96 28.78 28.09
CA MET A 20 -11.63 28.77 27.48
C MET A 20 -11.12 27.34 27.25
N VAL A 21 -11.31 26.43 28.21
CA VAL A 21 -10.89 25.03 28.08
C VAL A 21 -11.60 24.35 26.92
N ILE A 22 -12.92 24.48 26.79
CA ILE A 22 -13.65 23.86 25.67
C ILE A 22 -13.20 24.43 24.31
N VAL A 23 -12.90 25.73 24.23
CA VAL A 23 -12.40 26.35 22.99
C VAL A 23 -11.04 25.78 22.63
N ILE A 24 -10.11 25.71 23.58
CA ILE A 24 -8.77 25.15 23.35
C ILE A 24 -8.87 23.68 22.93
N LEU A 25 -9.67 22.88 23.62
CA LEU A 25 -9.88 21.47 23.28
C LEU A 25 -10.52 21.30 21.89
N SER A 26 -11.46 22.17 21.52
CA SER A 26 -12.11 22.09 20.20
C SER A 26 -11.12 22.34 19.06
N VAL A 27 -10.25 23.34 19.19
CA VAL A 27 -9.22 23.65 18.19
C VAL A 27 -8.17 22.54 18.12
N ALA A 28 -7.72 22.03 19.28
CA ALA A 28 -6.74 20.93 19.33
C ALA A 28 -7.29 19.63 18.71
N SER A 29 -8.59 19.35 18.90
CA SER A 29 -9.23 18.14 18.39
C SER A 29 -9.29 18.10 16.86
N VAL A 30 -9.48 19.25 16.20
CA VAL A 30 -9.49 19.34 14.73
C VAL A 30 -8.13 18.92 14.16
N ALA A 31 -7.04 19.45 14.71
CA ALA A 31 -5.69 19.13 14.23
C ALA A 31 -5.33 17.64 14.41
N LEU A 32 -5.78 17.02 15.52
CA LEU A 32 -5.58 15.59 15.76
C LEU A 32 -6.40 14.73 14.81
N MET A 33 -7.65 15.13 14.51
CA MET A 33 -8.50 14.41 13.58
C MET A 33 -7.91 14.40 12.17
N ASP A 34 -7.38 15.52 11.70
CA ASP A 34 -6.74 15.59 10.37
C ASP A 34 -5.51 14.67 10.27
N GLN A 35 -4.68 14.65 11.32
CA GLN A 35 -3.52 13.73 11.38
C GLN A 35 -3.97 12.27 11.36
N PHE A 36 -5.00 11.93 12.12
CA PHE A 36 -5.54 10.57 12.18
C PHE A 36 -6.12 10.12 10.82
N VAL A 37 -6.88 10.99 10.15
CA VAL A 37 -7.46 10.69 8.83
C VAL A 37 -6.36 10.52 7.78
N ASN A 38 -5.35 11.38 7.79
CA ASN A 38 -4.24 11.30 6.84
C ASN A 38 -3.39 10.05 7.08
N ALA A 39 -3.09 9.72 8.34
CA ALA A 39 -2.38 8.49 8.69
C ALA A 39 -3.16 7.25 8.26
N SER A 40 -4.47 7.21 8.53
CA SER A 40 -5.35 6.09 8.15
C SER A 40 -5.38 5.87 6.63
N LYS A 41 -5.44 6.96 5.85
CA LYS A 41 -5.37 6.88 4.39
C LYS A 41 -4.01 6.39 3.90
N SER A 42 -2.91 6.84 4.53
CA SER A 42 -1.56 6.36 4.20
C SER A 42 -1.45 4.86 4.40
N TYR A 43 -1.86 4.34 5.56
CA TYR A 43 -1.83 2.90 5.84
C TYR A 43 -2.60 2.08 4.80
N GLN A 44 -3.78 2.55 4.41
CA GLN A 44 -4.57 1.86 3.39
C GLN A 44 -3.87 1.85 2.02
N ILE A 45 -3.23 2.95 1.62
CA ILE A 45 -2.47 3.01 0.37
C ILE A 45 -1.23 2.11 0.44
N ASP A 46 -0.53 2.13 1.58
CA ASP A 46 0.68 1.34 1.78
C ASP A 46 0.39 -0.16 1.74
N GLU A 47 -0.69 -0.61 2.39
CA GLU A 47 -1.17 -1.99 2.28
C GLU A 47 -1.47 -2.34 0.82
N GLN A 48 -2.18 -1.47 0.10
CA GLN A 48 -2.53 -1.72 -1.30
C GLN A 48 -1.30 -1.86 -2.20
N VAL A 49 -0.29 -1.02 -2.00
CA VAL A 49 0.97 -1.05 -2.75
C VAL A 49 1.79 -2.28 -2.38
N GLN A 50 1.86 -2.65 -1.10
CA GLN A 50 2.56 -3.85 -0.64
C GLN A 50 1.96 -5.12 -1.26
N THR A 51 0.64 -5.27 -1.21
CA THR A 51 -0.05 -6.40 -1.85
C THR A 51 0.17 -6.41 -3.36
N ALA A 52 0.03 -5.27 -4.04
CA ALA A 52 0.25 -5.19 -5.48
C ALA A 52 1.69 -5.54 -5.87
N THR A 53 2.67 -5.14 -5.06
CA THR A 53 4.09 -5.43 -5.29
C THR A 53 4.38 -6.92 -5.15
N GLN A 54 3.83 -7.57 -4.12
CA GLN A 54 3.97 -9.01 -3.92
C GLN A 54 3.38 -9.80 -5.10
N LEU A 55 2.19 -9.42 -5.58
CA LEU A 55 1.56 -10.04 -6.76
C LEU A 55 2.39 -9.84 -8.04
N ALA A 56 2.94 -8.63 -8.24
CA ALA A 56 3.78 -8.35 -9.39
C ALA A 56 5.08 -9.17 -9.35
N GLN A 57 5.68 -9.34 -8.16
CA GLN A 57 6.87 -10.16 -7.95
C GLN A 57 6.59 -11.64 -8.17
N GLU A 58 5.51 -12.18 -7.59
CA GLU A 58 5.12 -13.57 -7.77
C GLU A 58 4.90 -13.90 -9.25
N CYS A 59 4.23 -13.00 -9.98
CA CYS A 59 4.04 -13.11 -11.42
C CYS A 59 5.36 -13.05 -12.21
N ALA A 60 6.25 -12.13 -11.87
CA ALA A 60 7.57 -12.06 -12.49
C ALA A 60 8.40 -13.34 -12.24
N GLU A 61 8.39 -13.85 -11.02
CA GLU A 61 9.07 -15.11 -10.65
C GLU A 61 8.49 -16.30 -11.39
N HIS A 62 7.16 -16.35 -11.57
CA HIS A 62 6.49 -17.39 -12.34
C HIS A 62 6.94 -17.42 -13.81
N ILE A 63 7.03 -16.25 -14.45
CA ILE A 63 7.50 -16.13 -15.84
C ILE A 63 8.97 -16.55 -15.94
N LEU A 64 9.82 -16.10 -15.01
CA LEU A 64 11.23 -16.49 -14.95
C LEU A 64 11.41 -18.00 -14.70
N ALA A 65 10.57 -18.60 -13.86
CA ALA A 65 10.56 -20.04 -13.61
C ALA A 65 10.07 -20.83 -14.83
N THR A 66 9.06 -20.31 -15.54
CA THR A 66 8.60 -20.87 -16.82
C THR A 66 9.73 -20.86 -17.83
N ARG A 67 10.48 -19.75 -17.94
CA ARG A 67 11.65 -19.67 -18.83
C ARG A 67 12.76 -20.68 -18.50
N ARG A 68 12.91 -21.06 -17.23
CA ARG A 68 13.90 -22.07 -16.80
C ARG A 68 13.48 -23.50 -17.12
N THR A 69 12.18 -23.76 -17.24
CA THR A 69 11.62 -25.11 -17.37
C THR A 69 11.04 -25.39 -18.75
N GLN A 70 10.77 -24.35 -19.53
CA GLN A 70 10.15 -24.38 -20.85
C GLN A 70 10.86 -23.42 -21.81
N ASP A 71 10.45 -23.46 -23.07
CA ASP A 71 11.03 -22.64 -24.13
C ASP A 71 10.72 -21.15 -23.99
N TYR A 72 11.51 -20.34 -24.70
CA TYR A 72 11.41 -18.88 -24.69
C TYR A 72 10.02 -18.38 -25.08
N ASP A 73 9.47 -18.92 -26.17
CA ASP A 73 8.16 -18.53 -26.70
C ASP A 73 7.02 -18.77 -25.69
N THR A 74 7.12 -19.86 -24.92
CA THR A 74 6.13 -20.16 -23.88
C THR A 74 6.25 -19.22 -22.70
N ALA A 75 7.47 -18.81 -22.34
CA ALA A 75 7.69 -17.87 -21.26
C ALA A 75 7.19 -16.45 -21.59
N ILE A 76 7.38 -15.97 -22.83
CA ILE A 76 6.87 -14.64 -23.25
C ILE A 76 5.35 -14.62 -23.44
N ALA A 77 4.74 -15.78 -23.70
CA ALA A 77 3.29 -15.95 -23.78
C ALA A 77 2.64 -16.26 -22.42
N SER A 78 3.45 -16.49 -21.37
CA SER A 78 2.96 -16.84 -20.04
C SER A 78 2.15 -15.68 -19.46
N ASN A 79 0.97 -16.03 -18.97
CA ASN A 79 0.13 -15.16 -18.18
C ASN A 79 0.03 -15.74 -16.76
N CYS A 80 -0.07 -14.85 -15.77
CA CYS A 80 -0.02 -15.23 -14.37
C CYS A 80 -1.35 -15.82 -13.85
N ASP A 81 -2.13 -16.44 -14.73
CA ASP A 81 -3.48 -16.97 -14.47
C ASP A 81 -3.45 -18.21 -13.56
N ALA A 82 -2.31 -18.90 -13.50
CA ALA A 82 -2.10 -20.04 -12.61
C ALA A 82 -1.84 -19.62 -11.14
N LEU A 83 -1.63 -18.33 -10.88
CA LEU A 83 -1.34 -17.82 -9.54
C LEU A 83 -2.64 -17.46 -8.78
N PRO A 84 -2.60 -17.42 -7.44
CA PRO A 84 -3.76 -17.05 -6.63
C PRO A 84 -4.28 -15.65 -6.98
N VAL A 85 -5.58 -15.57 -7.31
CA VAL A 85 -6.23 -14.29 -7.60
C VAL A 85 -6.65 -13.60 -6.30
N VAL A 86 -6.18 -12.37 -6.10
CA VAL A 86 -6.60 -11.52 -4.98
C VAL A 86 -7.72 -10.60 -5.46
N ALA A 87 -8.85 -10.62 -4.75
CA ALA A 87 -10.03 -9.84 -5.12
C ALA A 87 -9.72 -8.33 -5.21
N GLY A 88 -10.18 -7.70 -6.30
CA GLY A 88 -9.97 -6.27 -6.55
C GLY A 88 -8.65 -5.91 -7.22
N TYR A 89 -7.74 -6.88 -7.40
CA TYR A 89 -6.49 -6.70 -8.15
C TYR A 89 -6.57 -7.43 -9.49
N ALA A 90 -5.96 -6.84 -10.50
CA ALA A 90 -5.76 -7.46 -11.80
C ALA A 90 -4.29 -7.34 -12.18
N THR A 91 -3.72 -8.44 -12.66
CA THR A 91 -2.34 -8.53 -13.13
C THR A 91 -2.34 -8.58 -14.64
N ASN A 92 -1.54 -7.73 -15.29
CA ASN A 92 -1.38 -7.69 -16.74
C ASN A 92 0.08 -7.89 -17.09
N VAL A 93 0.36 -8.73 -18.08
CA VAL A 93 1.70 -8.99 -18.59
C VAL A 93 1.78 -8.46 -20.01
N ALA A 94 2.73 -7.56 -20.27
CA ALA A 94 2.93 -6.95 -21.56
C ALA A 94 4.36 -7.26 -22.07
N PRO A 95 4.51 -8.22 -22.99
CA PRO A 95 5.78 -8.46 -23.67
C PRO A 95 6.03 -7.40 -24.75
N THR A 96 7.23 -6.83 -24.76
CA THR A 96 7.70 -5.86 -25.76
C THR A 96 9.03 -6.33 -26.36
N ALA A 97 9.09 -6.49 -27.68
CA ALA A 97 10.33 -6.92 -28.34
C ALA A 97 11.46 -5.91 -28.14
N CYS A 98 12.68 -6.40 -27.87
CA CYS A 98 13.85 -5.54 -27.71
C CYS A 98 14.27 -4.90 -29.04
N ALA A 99 14.70 -3.64 -29.01
CA ALA A 99 15.00 -2.87 -30.21
C ALA A 99 16.28 -3.31 -30.96
N THR A 100 17.23 -4.00 -30.30
CA THR A 100 18.61 -4.09 -30.81
C THR A 100 19.18 -5.49 -31.06
N SER A 101 18.50 -6.58 -30.68
CA SER A 101 18.79 -7.94 -31.22
C SER A 101 17.80 -8.95 -30.64
N PRO A 102 17.11 -9.76 -31.46
CA PRO A 102 16.47 -10.96 -30.99
C PRO A 102 17.51 -12.02 -30.55
N PRO A 103 17.11 -12.94 -29.66
CA PRO A 103 15.76 -13.08 -29.08
C PRO A 103 15.74 -12.50 -27.66
N CYS A 104 15.28 -11.26 -27.54
CA CYS A 104 15.14 -10.53 -26.28
C CYS A 104 13.76 -9.87 -26.26
N THR A 105 13.09 -9.95 -25.11
CA THR A 105 11.77 -9.35 -24.87
C THR A 105 11.78 -8.74 -23.48
N GLU A 106 11.39 -7.47 -23.39
CA GLU A 106 11.09 -6.81 -22.14
C GLU A 106 9.70 -7.25 -21.68
N ILE A 107 9.60 -7.81 -20.47
CA ILE A 107 8.35 -8.19 -19.85
C ILE A 107 8.01 -7.11 -18.82
N THR A 108 6.88 -6.44 -19.02
CA THR A 108 6.29 -5.54 -18.04
C THR A 108 5.11 -6.23 -17.37
N VAL A 109 5.25 -6.51 -16.08
CA VAL A 109 4.17 -7.01 -15.23
C VAL A 109 3.58 -5.82 -14.49
N THR A 110 2.30 -5.53 -14.72
CA THR A 110 1.58 -4.43 -14.08
C THR A 110 0.45 -4.98 -13.23
N VAL A 111 0.34 -4.51 -11.98
CA VAL A 111 -0.78 -4.83 -11.09
C VAL A 111 -1.63 -3.58 -10.86
N THR A 112 -2.90 -3.69 -11.21
CA THR A 112 -3.89 -2.63 -11.09
C THR A 112 -4.92 -2.97 -10.02
N GLN A 113 -5.40 -1.95 -9.31
CA GLN A 113 -6.57 -2.04 -8.45
C GLN A 113 -7.63 -1.08 -9.00
N GLY A 114 -8.73 -1.62 -9.55
CA GLY A 114 -9.65 -0.84 -10.38
C GLY A 114 -8.96 -0.35 -11.66
N VAL A 115 -8.87 0.96 -11.86
CA VAL A 115 -8.20 1.58 -13.02
C VAL A 115 -6.80 2.12 -12.72
N THR A 116 -6.36 2.02 -11.46
CA THR A 116 -5.11 2.62 -11.01
C THR A 116 -4.02 1.56 -10.92
N THR A 117 -2.90 1.79 -11.61
CA THR A 117 -1.69 1.00 -11.44
C THR A 117 -1.12 1.22 -10.03
N ARG A 118 -0.91 0.13 -9.30
CA ARG A 118 -0.36 0.16 -7.93
C ARG A 118 1.08 -0.31 -7.85
N ALA A 119 1.45 -1.27 -8.69
CA ALA A 119 2.82 -1.77 -8.79
C ALA A 119 3.13 -2.19 -10.24
N SER A 120 4.41 -2.12 -10.60
CA SER A 120 4.91 -2.64 -11.87
C SER A 120 6.31 -3.20 -11.68
N VAL A 121 6.58 -4.35 -12.28
CA VAL A 121 7.90 -4.98 -12.33
C VAL A 121 8.28 -5.14 -13.80
N VAL A 122 9.48 -4.70 -14.16
CA VAL A 122 9.99 -4.77 -15.54
C VAL A 122 11.30 -5.55 -15.52
N PHE A 123 11.43 -6.53 -16.41
CA PHE A 123 12.65 -7.31 -16.56
C PHE A 123 12.83 -7.79 -18.00
N MET A 124 14.07 -8.11 -18.36
CA MET A 124 14.43 -8.58 -19.69
C MET A 124 14.51 -10.10 -19.71
N LEU A 125 13.84 -10.71 -20.70
CA LEU A 125 13.93 -12.13 -20.99
C LEU A 125 14.78 -12.33 -22.25
N GLY A 126 15.91 -13.02 -22.10
CA GLY A 126 16.75 -13.45 -23.22
C GLY A 126 16.51 -14.92 -23.58
N ASP A 127 16.74 -15.24 -24.85
CA ASP A 127 16.92 -16.60 -25.33
C ASP A 127 18.41 -16.93 -25.38
N TYR A 128 18.81 -18.05 -24.77
CA TYR A 128 20.20 -18.47 -24.59
C TYR A 128 20.35 -19.96 -24.82
#